data_AF-A0A292RAW9-F1
#
_entry.id   AF-A0A292RAW9-F1
#
_cell.length_a   1.000
_cell.length_b   1.000
_cell.length_c   1.000
_cell.angle_alpha   90.00
_cell.angle_beta   90.00
_cell.angle_gamma   90.00
#
_symmetry.space_group_name_H-M   'P 1'
#
loop_
_entity.id
_entity.type
_entity.pdbx_description
1 polymer ?
#
loop_
_entity_poly.entity_id
_entity_poly.type
_entity_poly.pdbx_seq_one_letter_code
_entity_poly.pdbx_strand_id
1 'polypeptide(L)'
;MTDIFKQIKYFFLSLQEKNLQQKLKNTTKRSFTNKTTKTIFGTAANVTLNTETKRLIELVNSNVSAIVKKTNCNPDELLAYVKAANTPVYRIKNADKLLNLIQEEEGIIFEQEGLTALFLSLITGQGIKFKTKPMFVLRNGNIEPYYMLHHFYRWYAQKSNLPGFDFKTQQKFKQFLIDNSDEAVKKFTMEDILSLQEAIARDQEATQFVLNYTKEKEGSKNVINKIKNDGGAEI
;
A
#
# COMPACT_ATOMS: atom_id res chain seq x y z
N MET A 1 61.72 -18.30 -4.46
CA MET A 1 60.78 -19.22 -3.76
C MET A 1 59.74 -18.52 -2.90
N THR A 2 59.92 -17.25 -2.52
CA THR A 2 59.04 -16.48 -1.62
C THR A 2 57.74 -15.95 -2.26
N ASP A 3 57.68 -15.79 -3.58
CA ASP A 3 56.49 -15.25 -4.28
C ASP A 3 55.36 -16.28 -4.49
N ILE A 4 55.72 -17.55 -4.70
CA ILE A 4 54.73 -18.62 -4.93
C ILE A 4 53.93 -18.90 -3.64
N PHE A 5 54.60 -18.92 -2.49
CA PHE A 5 53.94 -19.07 -1.19
C PHE A 5 53.04 -17.87 -0.85
N LYS A 6 53.44 -16.64 -1.24
CA LYS A 6 52.57 -15.47 -1.11
C LYS A 6 51.33 -15.61 -2.00
N GLN A 7 51.48 -16.01 -3.26
CA GLN A 7 50.36 -16.20 -4.19
C GLN A 7 49.38 -17.27 -3.71
N ILE A 8 49.87 -18.40 -3.18
CA ILE A 8 49.02 -19.46 -2.61
C ILE A 8 48.27 -18.95 -1.38
N LYS A 9 48.94 -18.18 -0.51
CA LYS A 9 48.31 -17.56 0.66
C LYS A 9 47.22 -16.56 0.27
N TYR A 10 47.48 -15.71 -0.73
CA TYR A 10 46.48 -14.78 -1.27
C TYR A 10 45.30 -15.49 -1.93
N PHE A 11 45.55 -16.62 -2.61
CA PHE A 11 44.49 -17.43 -3.19
C PHE A 11 43.57 -18.01 -2.09
N PHE A 12 44.13 -18.59 -1.04
CA PHE A 12 43.35 -19.07 0.11
C PHE A 12 42.58 -17.95 0.83
N LEU A 13 43.20 -16.78 1.01
CA LEU A 13 42.54 -15.58 1.55
C LEU A 13 41.36 -15.16 0.67
N SER A 14 41.52 -15.13 -0.65
CA SER A 14 40.43 -14.78 -1.58
C SER A 14 39.29 -15.80 -1.56
N LEU A 15 39.60 -17.08 -1.32
CA LEU A 15 38.60 -18.13 -1.21
C LEU A 15 37.80 -18.01 0.10
N GLN A 16 38.49 -17.72 1.21
CA GLN A 16 37.86 -17.44 2.50
C GLN A 16 37.02 -16.17 2.41
N GLU A 17 37.51 -15.13 1.75
CA GLU A 17 36.79 -13.87 1.55
C GLU A 17 35.51 -14.09 0.73
N LYS A 18 35.57 -14.86 -0.38
CA LYS A 18 34.36 -15.24 -1.15
C LYS A 18 33.35 -16.00 -0.31
N ASN A 19 33.80 -16.93 0.52
CA ASN A 19 32.93 -17.73 1.39
C ASN A 19 32.30 -16.87 2.50
N LEU A 20 33.07 -15.93 3.07
CA LEU A 20 32.59 -14.91 4.00
C LEU A 20 31.57 -13.97 3.35
N GLN A 21 31.84 -13.46 2.15
CA GLN A 21 30.91 -12.64 1.38
C GLN A 21 29.62 -13.39 1.07
N GLN A 22 29.69 -14.70 0.77
CA GLN A 22 28.52 -15.52 0.52
C GLN A 22 27.68 -15.76 1.79
N LYS A 23 28.33 -15.95 2.95
CA LYS A 23 27.65 -16.02 4.25
C LYS A 23 27.05 -14.68 4.68
N LEU A 24 27.74 -13.57 4.37
CA LEU A 24 27.30 -12.20 4.67
C LEU A 24 26.30 -11.67 3.65
N LYS A 25 26.07 -12.32 2.51
CA LYS A 25 25.18 -11.85 1.45
C LYS A 25 23.76 -11.57 1.93
N ASN A 26 23.31 -12.27 2.97
CA ASN A 26 21.99 -12.07 3.58
C ASN A 26 21.95 -10.90 4.58
N THR A 27 23.10 -10.50 5.15
CA THR A 27 23.22 -9.42 6.15
C THR A 27 23.85 -8.13 5.60
N THR A 28 24.49 -8.20 4.41
CA THR A 28 25.17 -7.07 3.72
C THR A 28 24.61 -6.85 2.32
N LYS A 29 23.29 -6.98 2.15
CA LYS A 29 22.65 -6.55 0.91
C LYS A 29 22.90 -5.05 0.72
N ARG A 30 23.48 -4.67 -0.42
CA ARG A 30 23.84 -3.29 -0.76
C ARG A 30 22.77 -2.55 -1.55
N SER A 31 21.65 -3.22 -1.86
CA SER A 31 20.52 -2.57 -2.51
C SER A 31 19.23 -3.32 -2.26
N PHE A 32 18.14 -2.57 -2.19
CA PHE A 32 16.78 -3.05 -2.24
C PHE A 32 16.18 -2.65 -3.58
N THR A 33 15.40 -3.54 -4.21
CA THR A 33 14.71 -3.25 -5.47
C THR A 33 13.33 -3.86 -5.39
N ASN A 34 12.31 -3.07 -5.70
CA ASN A 34 10.94 -3.53 -5.85
C ASN A 34 10.46 -3.22 -7.29
N LYS A 35 9.15 -3.22 -7.51
CA LYS A 35 8.54 -3.04 -8.84
C LYS A 35 8.94 -1.73 -9.54
N THR A 36 9.10 -0.62 -8.80
CA THR A 36 9.24 0.73 -9.40
C THR A 36 10.27 1.61 -8.70
N THR A 37 10.85 1.13 -7.60
CA THR A 37 11.82 1.82 -6.76
C THR A 37 13.06 0.94 -6.58
N LYS A 38 14.24 1.57 -6.63
CA LYS A 38 15.52 0.94 -6.27
C LYS A 38 16.27 1.81 -5.28
N THR A 39 16.60 1.25 -4.12
CA THR A 39 17.41 1.90 -3.09
C THR A 39 18.78 1.23 -3.04
N ILE A 40 19.85 2.00 -3.17
CA ILE A 40 21.23 1.54 -3.04
C ILE A 40 21.75 2.04 -1.70
N PHE A 41 22.20 1.11 -0.86
CA PHE A 41 22.75 1.39 0.46
C PHE A 41 24.23 1.75 0.32
N GLY A 42 24.57 3.01 0.57
CA GLY A 42 25.95 3.48 0.63
C GLY A 42 26.44 3.62 2.07
N THR A 43 27.75 3.61 2.25
CA THR A 43 28.38 3.71 3.59
C THR A 43 28.12 5.07 4.26
N ALA A 44 27.91 6.13 3.47
CA ALA A 44 27.65 7.49 3.95
C ALA A 44 26.25 8.02 3.59
N ALA A 45 25.67 7.59 2.47
CA ALA A 45 24.36 8.02 2.01
C ALA A 45 23.68 6.93 1.17
N ASN A 46 22.35 6.90 1.23
CA ASN A 46 21.53 6.01 0.42
C ASN A 46 21.06 6.74 -0.84
N VAL A 47 21.05 6.05 -1.98
CA VAL A 47 20.54 6.58 -3.25
C VAL A 47 19.25 5.86 -3.60
N THR A 48 18.14 6.60 -3.69
CA THR A 48 16.82 6.05 -4.04
C THR A 48 16.38 6.53 -5.42
N LEU A 49 16.20 5.59 -6.34
CA LEU A 49 15.66 5.81 -7.68
C LEU A 49 14.16 5.52 -7.66
N ASN A 50 13.31 6.55 -7.72
CA ASN A 50 11.85 6.43 -7.57
C ASN A 50 11.04 7.25 -8.60
N THR A 51 11.64 7.63 -9.72
CA THR A 51 11.00 8.46 -10.76
C THR A 51 9.71 7.84 -11.29
N GLU A 52 9.72 6.53 -11.60
CA GLU A 52 8.53 5.80 -12.05
C GLU A 52 7.44 5.77 -10.97
N THR A 53 7.82 5.54 -9.71
CA THR A 53 6.88 5.59 -8.59
C THR A 53 6.19 6.95 -8.49
N LYS A 54 6.92 8.06 -8.64
CA LYS A 54 6.34 9.41 -8.62
C LYS A 54 5.38 9.64 -9.77
N ARG A 55 5.77 9.27 -11.00
CA ARG A 55 4.92 9.36 -12.19
C ARG A 55 3.61 8.56 -12.01
N LEU A 56 3.68 7.36 -11.44
CA LEU A 56 2.49 6.55 -11.18
C LEU A 56 1.59 7.17 -10.11
N ILE A 57 2.14 7.76 -9.05
CA ILE A 57 1.35 8.48 -8.04
C ILE A 57 0.58 9.65 -8.67
N GLU A 58 1.22 10.44 -9.53
CA GLU A 58 0.57 11.54 -10.25
C GLU A 58 -0.56 11.04 -11.15
N LEU A 59 -0.33 9.94 -11.87
CA LEU A 59 -1.33 9.32 -12.73
C LEU A 59 -2.51 8.78 -11.91
N VAL A 60 -2.25 8.12 -10.78
CA VAL A 60 -3.28 7.67 -9.84
C VAL A 60 -4.09 8.86 -9.33
N ASN A 61 -3.44 9.92 -8.85
CA ASN A 61 -4.12 11.12 -8.37
C ASN A 61 -5.02 11.74 -9.44
N SER A 62 -4.52 11.91 -10.66
CA SER A 62 -5.26 12.49 -11.78
C SER A 62 -6.47 11.63 -12.14
N ASN A 63 -6.28 10.32 -12.29
CA ASN A 63 -7.34 9.40 -12.71
C ASN A 63 -8.40 9.23 -11.62
N VAL A 64 -8.00 9.07 -10.36
CA VAL A 64 -8.94 8.98 -9.24
C VAL A 64 -9.73 10.29 -9.11
N SER A 65 -9.07 11.46 -9.25
CA SER A 65 -9.77 12.75 -9.28
C SER A 65 -10.81 12.82 -10.40
N ALA A 66 -10.46 12.37 -11.60
CA ALA A 66 -11.37 12.37 -12.74
C ALA A 66 -12.58 11.44 -12.51
N ILE A 67 -12.37 10.28 -11.91
CA ILE A 67 -13.46 9.34 -11.58
C ILE A 67 -14.36 9.93 -10.51
N VAL A 68 -13.79 10.44 -9.42
CA VAL A 68 -14.54 10.95 -8.25
C VAL A 68 -15.32 12.22 -8.59
N LYS A 69 -14.79 13.07 -9.47
CA LYS A 69 -15.53 14.23 -10.00
C LYS A 69 -16.74 13.81 -10.83
N LYS A 70 -16.64 12.73 -11.61
CA LYS A 70 -17.77 12.20 -12.40
C LYS A 70 -18.83 11.54 -11.52
N THR A 71 -18.41 10.80 -10.49
CA THR A 71 -19.31 10.04 -9.62
C THR A 71 -19.77 10.83 -8.39
N ASN A 72 -19.34 12.08 -8.25
CA ASN A 72 -19.60 12.95 -7.08
C ASN A 72 -19.28 12.29 -5.72
N CYS A 73 -18.26 11.42 -5.70
CA CYS A 73 -17.89 10.61 -4.54
C CYS A 73 -19.03 9.70 -4.02
N ASN A 74 -19.91 9.23 -4.90
CA ASN A 74 -20.94 8.27 -4.54
C ASN A 74 -20.33 6.86 -4.29
N PRO A 75 -20.45 6.29 -3.08
CA PRO A 75 -19.88 4.98 -2.77
C PRO A 75 -20.33 3.84 -3.69
N ASP A 76 -21.62 3.83 -4.08
CA ASP A 76 -22.17 2.75 -4.90
C ASP A 76 -21.60 2.78 -6.33
N GLU A 77 -21.37 3.97 -6.88
CA GLU A 77 -20.75 4.15 -8.20
C GLU A 77 -19.27 3.81 -8.18
N LEU A 78 -18.55 4.16 -7.11
CA LEU A 78 -17.15 3.75 -6.92
C LEU A 78 -17.03 2.22 -6.84
N LEU A 79 -17.97 1.56 -6.14
CA LEU A 79 -18.03 0.09 -6.09
C LEU A 79 -18.41 -0.53 -7.43
N ALA A 80 -19.29 0.11 -8.21
CA ALA A 80 -19.60 -0.34 -9.56
C ALA A 80 -18.36 -0.29 -10.46
N TYR A 81 -17.54 0.76 -10.34
CA TYR A 81 -16.26 0.86 -11.05
C TYR A 81 -15.28 -0.27 -10.66
N VAL A 82 -15.21 -0.58 -9.37
CA VAL A 82 -14.39 -1.69 -8.83
C VAL A 82 -14.85 -3.04 -9.39
N LYS A 83 -16.17 -3.28 -9.43
CA LYS A 83 -16.77 -4.49 -10.01
C LYS A 83 -16.49 -4.60 -11.51
N ALA A 84 -16.62 -3.50 -12.26
CA ALA A 84 -16.32 -3.44 -13.69
C ALA A 84 -14.84 -3.76 -13.99
N ALA A 85 -13.94 -3.39 -13.07
CA ALA A 85 -12.51 -3.73 -13.13
C ALA A 85 -12.19 -5.15 -12.59
N ASN A 86 -13.19 -6.05 -12.58
CA ASN A 86 -13.08 -7.45 -12.18
C ASN A 86 -12.55 -7.67 -10.75
N THR A 87 -12.82 -6.73 -9.83
CA THR A 87 -12.50 -6.89 -8.41
C THR A 87 -13.78 -7.27 -7.66
N PRO A 88 -13.81 -8.41 -6.94
CA PRO A 88 -15.02 -8.87 -6.29
C PRO A 88 -15.37 -7.97 -5.10
N VAL A 89 -16.67 -7.72 -4.93
CA VAL A 89 -17.23 -6.89 -3.85
C VAL A 89 -18.29 -7.71 -3.13
N TYR A 90 -18.04 -7.97 -1.84
CA TYR A 90 -18.92 -8.74 -0.97
C TYR A 90 -19.56 -7.83 0.07
N ARG A 91 -20.88 -7.97 0.21
CA ARG A 91 -21.63 -7.35 1.31
C ARG A 91 -22.04 -8.43 2.30
N ILE A 92 -21.54 -8.36 3.53
CA ILE A 92 -21.73 -9.38 4.56
C ILE A 92 -22.39 -8.75 5.78
N LYS A 93 -23.32 -9.46 6.42
CA LYS A 93 -23.89 -9.02 7.70
C LYS A 93 -22.82 -9.13 8.80
N ASN A 94 -22.62 -8.06 9.59
CA ASN A 94 -21.59 -7.98 10.64
C ASN A 94 -20.14 -8.14 10.13
N ALA A 95 -19.83 -7.61 8.95
CA ALA A 95 -18.48 -7.65 8.39
C ALA A 95 -17.43 -7.10 9.39
N ASP A 96 -17.70 -5.95 10.03
CA ASP A 96 -16.92 -5.38 11.13
C ASP A 96 -16.41 -6.45 12.14
N LYS A 97 -17.31 -7.30 12.65
CA LYS A 97 -16.97 -8.29 13.69
C LYS A 97 -16.14 -9.44 13.14
N LEU A 98 -16.46 -9.89 11.92
CA LEU A 98 -15.77 -11.00 11.26
C LEU A 98 -14.35 -10.58 10.86
N LEU A 99 -14.20 -9.37 10.34
CA LEU A 99 -12.91 -8.82 9.94
C LEU A 99 -12.03 -8.49 11.16
N ASN A 100 -12.61 -7.99 12.24
CA ASN A 100 -11.87 -7.74 13.47
C ASN A 100 -11.23 -9.01 14.06
N LEU A 101 -11.84 -10.20 13.85
CA LEU A 101 -11.26 -11.48 14.29
C LEU A 101 -9.91 -11.76 13.61
N ILE A 102 -9.79 -11.39 12.34
CA ILE A 102 -8.55 -11.48 11.60
C ILE A 102 -7.78 -10.17 11.66
N GLN A 103 -8.16 -9.19 12.48
CA GLN A 103 -7.56 -7.85 12.58
C GLN A 103 -7.55 -7.07 11.23
N GLU A 104 -8.55 -7.30 10.38
CA GLU A 104 -8.77 -6.50 9.17
C GLU A 104 -9.92 -5.51 9.40
N GLU A 105 -9.91 -4.42 8.65
CA GLU A 105 -11.00 -3.43 8.64
C GLU A 105 -11.89 -3.62 7.41
N GLU A 106 -13.10 -3.04 7.45
CA GLU A 106 -13.97 -2.98 6.28
C GLU A 106 -13.33 -2.18 5.13
N GLY A 107 -13.71 -2.48 3.89
CA GLY A 107 -13.17 -1.80 2.71
C GLY A 107 -12.34 -2.73 1.84
N ILE A 108 -11.22 -2.23 1.30
CA ILE A 108 -10.34 -3.07 0.49
C ILE A 108 -9.49 -3.97 1.38
N ILE A 109 -9.63 -5.28 1.16
CA ILE A 109 -8.75 -6.29 1.70
C ILE A 109 -7.80 -6.70 0.57
N PHE A 110 -6.50 -6.54 0.81
CA PHE A 110 -5.46 -6.94 -0.15
C PHE A 110 -5.33 -8.46 -0.23
N GLU A 111 -4.37 -8.94 -1.02
CA GLU A 111 -4.10 -10.37 -1.09
C GLU A 111 -3.77 -10.92 0.30
N GLN A 112 -4.36 -12.07 0.64
CA GLN A 112 -4.13 -12.76 1.90
C GLN A 112 -3.72 -14.20 1.62
N GLU A 113 -2.88 -14.77 2.47
CA GLU A 113 -2.41 -16.16 2.39
C GLU A 113 -2.59 -16.88 3.73
N GLY A 114 -2.79 -18.20 3.68
CA GLY A 114 -2.86 -19.07 4.87
C GLY A 114 -4.25 -19.17 5.49
N LEU A 115 -4.31 -19.21 6.83
CA LEU A 115 -5.57 -19.39 7.56
C LEU A 115 -6.49 -18.16 7.48
N THR A 116 -5.92 -16.95 7.38
CA THR A 116 -6.69 -15.72 7.16
C THR A 116 -7.38 -15.75 5.80
N ALA A 117 -6.68 -16.21 4.76
CA ALA A 117 -7.25 -16.42 3.42
C ALA A 117 -8.36 -17.48 3.44
N LEU A 118 -8.15 -18.58 4.18
CA LEU A 118 -9.18 -19.60 4.35
C LEU A 118 -10.43 -19.02 5.02
N PHE A 119 -10.25 -18.30 6.12
CA PHE A 119 -11.36 -17.64 6.82
C PHE A 119 -12.11 -16.66 5.89
N LEU A 120 -11.39 -15.81 5.17
CA LEU A 120 -11.96 -14.89 4.18
C LEU A 120 -12.71 -15.62 3.06
N SER A 121 -12.15 -16.70 2.54
CA SER A 121 -12.76 -17.49 1.48
C SER A 121 -14.06 -18.18 1.92
N LEU A 122 -14.15 -18.58 3.19
CA LEU A 122 -15.36 -19.15 3.78
C LEU A 122 -16.44 -18.09 3.98
N ILE A 123 -16.13 -16.93 4.59
CA ILE A 123 -17.12 -15.88 4.82
C ILE A 123 -17.61 -15.25 3.51
N THR A 124 -16.79 -15.24 2.47
CA THR A 124 -17.14 -14.72 1.13
C THR A 124 -17.75 -15.77 0.20
N GLY A 125 -17.92 -17.02 0.65
CA GLY A 125 -18.52 -18.10 -0.14
C GLY A 125 -17.66 -18.57 -1.34
N GLN A 126 -16.36 -18.29 -1.34
CA GLN A 126 -15.43 -18.69 -2.41
C GLN A 126 -14.96 -20.15 -2.30
N GLY A 127 -15.38 -20.88 -1.27
CA GLY A 127 -14.94 -22.24 -0.95
C GLY A 127 -13.64 -22.28 -0.16
N ILE A 128 -13.00 -23.44 -0.06
CA ILE A 128 -11.75 -23.64 0.68
C ILE A 128 -10.59 -23.13 -0.17
N LYS A 129 -10.06 -21.94 0.14
CA LYS A 129 -8.88 -21.38 -0.52
C LYS A 129 -7.87 -20.85 0.49
N PHE A 130 -6.60 -21.23 0.33
CA PHE A 130 -5.50 -20.72 1.15
C PHE A 130 -4.84 -19.46 0.59
N LYS A 131 -5.38 -18.92 -0.51
CA LYS A 131 -4.98 -17.65 -1.11
C LYS A 131 -6.19 -16.92 -1.65
N THR A 132 -6.30 -15.63 -1.36
CA THR A 132 -7.41 -14.79 -1.81
C THR A 132 -6.89 -13.59 -2.59
N LYS A 133 -7.52 -13.29 -3.73
CA LYS A 133 -7.24 -12.07 -4.50
C LYS A 133 -7.77 -10.84 -3.76
N PRO A 134 -7.25 -9.63 -4.06
CA PRO A 134 -7.78 -8.39 -3.50
C PRO A 134 -9.29 -8.26 -3.74
N MET A 135 -10.03 -7.87 -2.72
CA MET A 135 -11.48 -7.81 -2.74
C MET A 135 -11.99 -6.71 -1.81
N PHE A 136 -13.21 -6.25 -2.05
CA PHE A 136 -13.91 -5.39 -1.10
C PHE A 136 -14.83 -6.23 -0.22
N VAL A 137 -14.71 -6.08 1.09
CA VAL A 137 -15.63 -6.67 2.07
C VAL A 137 -16.20 -5.55 2.91
N LEU A 138 -17.53 -5.41 2.86
CA LEU A 138 -18.25 -4.29 3.45
C LEU A 138 -19.47 -4.82 4.19
N ARG A 139 -19.92 -4.12 5.24
CA ARG A 139 -21.21 -4.44 5.86
C ARG A 139 -22.40 -4.08 4.99
N ASN A 140 -23.53 -4.68 5.31
CA ASN A 140 -24.83 -4.23 4.84
C ASN A 140 -25.19 -2.90 5.55
N GLY A 141 -24.94 -1.77 4.89
CA GLY A 141 -25.29 -0.45 5.42
C GLY A 141 -24.83 0.69 4.51
N ASN A 142 -25.11 1.92 4.95
CA ASN A 142 -24.58 3.12 4.30
C ASN A 142 -23.07 3.20 4.52
N ILE A 143 -22.34 3.35 3.42
CA ILE A 143 -20.90 3.51 3.43
C ILE A 143 -20.62 5.00 3.44
N GLU A 144 -19.75 5.45 4.35
CA GLU A 144 -19.37 6.84 4.41
C GLU A 144 -18.53 7.20 3.15
N PRO A 145 -18.89 8.26 2.40
CA PRO A 145 -18.22 8.63 1.15
C PRO A 145 -16.71 8.79 1.23
N TYR A 146 -16.19 9.49 2.24
CA TYR A 146 -14.76 9.76 2.36
C TYR A 146 -13.96 8.51 2.78
N TYR A 147 -14.56 7.65 3.59
CA TYR A 147 -14.06 6.32 3.93
C TYR A 147 -13.97 5.43 2.69
N MET A 148 -15.03 5.40 1.87
CA MET A 148 -14.99 4.67 0.60
C MET A 148 -13.94 5.25 -0.34
N LEU A 149 -13.80 6.57 -0.38
CA LEU A 149 -12.82 7.25 -1.22
C LEU A 149 -11.38 6.88 -0.85
N HIS A 150 -11.08 6.79 0.45
CA HIS A 150 -9.80 6.33 0.97
C HIS A 150 -9.46 4.92 0.43
N HIS A 151 -10.38 3.98 0.60
CA HIS A 151 -10.20 2.60 0.13
C HIS A 151 -10.18 2.48 -1.39
N PHE A 152 -10.95 3.30 -2.10
CA PHE A 152 -10.95 3.35 -3.55
C PHE A 152 -9.61 3.86 -4.10
N TYR A 153 -9.02 4.88 -3.49
CA TYR A 153 -7.69 5.35 -3.85
C TYR A 153 -6.65 4.25 -3.69
N ARG A 154 -6.63 3.58 -2.54
CA ARG A 154 -5.70 2.47 -2.26
C ARG A 154 -5.87 1.32 -3.24
N TRP A 155 -7.11 0.98 -3.60
CA TRP A 155 -7.40 0.00 -4.65
C TRP A 155 -6.84 0.41 -6.02
N TYR A 156 -7.06 1.66 -6.44
CA TYR A 156 -6.59 2.14 -7.73
C TYR A 156 -5.05 2.22 -7.77
N ALA A 157 -4.43 2.60 -6.66
CA ALA A 157 -2.99 2.58 -6.47
C ALA A 157 -2.41 1.16 -6.63
N GLN A 158 -3.05 0.16 -6.00
CA GLN A 158 -2.66 -1.24 -6.18
C GLN A 158 -2.79 -1.69 -7.64
N LYS A 159 -3.91 -1.36 -8.31
CA LYS A 159 -4.13 -1.72 -9.72
C LYS A 159 -3.13 -1.04 -10.66
N SER A 160 -2.65 0.13 -10.29
CA SER A 160 -1.60 0.88 -11.01
C SER A 160 -0.18 0.36 -10.75
N ASN A 161 -0.03 -0.81 -10.11
CA ASN A 161 1.25 -1.45 -9.78
C ASN A 161 2.16 -0.63 -8.84
N LEU A 162 1.61 0.28 -8.05
CA LEU A 162 2.40 0.94 -7.01
C LEU A 162 2.89 -0.10 -5.97
N PRO A 163 4.09 0.09 -5.40
CA PRO A 163 4.61 -0.77 -4.35
C PRO A 163 3.89 -0.52 -3.03
N GLY A 164 4.11 -1.40 -2.06
CA GLY A 164 3.51 -1.33 -0.72
C GLY A 164 2.27 -2.20 -0.53
N PHE A 165 1.67 -2.76 -1.59
CA PHE A 165 0.44 -3.56 -1.51
C PHE A 165 0.65 -5.08 -1.57
N ASP A 166 1.89 -5.57 -1.49
CA ASP A 166 2.16 -7.00 -1.43
C ASP A 166 1.79 -7.58 -0.06
N PHE A 167 1.47 -8.87 -0.02
CA PHE A 167 0.99 -9.55 1.19
C PHE A 167 1.95 -9.39 2.38
N LYS A 168 3.25 -9.61 2.17
CA LYS A 168 4.24 -9.55 3.26
C LYS A 168 4.36 -8.14 3.83
N THR A 169 4.34 -7.12 2.97
CA THR A 169 4.38 -5.72 3.38
C THR A 169 3.10 -5.34 4.12
N GLN A 170 1.92 -5.72 3.61
CA GLN A 170 0.64 -5.41 4.27
C GLN A 170 0.51 -6.08 5.64
N GLN A 171 1.01 -7.32 5.80
CA GLN A 171 1.07 -7.98 7.11
C GLN A 171 1.95 -7.24 8.11
N LYS A 172 3.12 -6.73 7.66
CA LYS A 172 3.99 -5.92 8.51
C LYS A 172 3.40 -4.56 8.82
N PHE A 173 2.75 -3.93 7.84
CA PHE A 173 2.06 -2.66 8.03
C PHE A 173 0.99 -2.79 9.12
N LYS A 174 0.19 -3.85 9.06
CA LYS A 174 -0.77 -4.18 10.09
C LYS A 174 -0.14 -4.48 11.46
N GLN A 175 0.94 -5.26 11.51
CA GLN A 175 1.68 -5.48 12.77
C GLN A 175 2.18 -4.16 13.35
N PHE A 176 2.70 -3.27 12.51
CA PHE A 176 3.17 -1.95 12.90
C PHE A 176 2.03 -1.03 13.40
N LEU A 177 0.83 -1.12 12.83
CA LEU A 177 -0.34 -0.39 13.33
C LEU A 177 -0.79 -0.86 14.73
N ILE A 178 -0.54 -2.13 15.06
CA ILE A 178 -0.88 -2.70 16.37
C ILE A 178 0.22 -2.40 17.41
N ASP A 179 1.48 -2.57 17.03
CA ASP A 179 2.64 -2.36 17.89
C ASP A 179 3.75 -1.64 17.10
N ASN A 180 3.91 -0.35 17.40
CA ASN A 180 4.93 0.52 16.82
C ASN A 180 6.10 0.77 17.78
N SER A 181 6.27 -0.04 18.82
CA SER A 181 7.38 0.08 19.77
C SER A 181 8.73 -0.14 19.10
N ASP A 182 9.77 0.48 19.66
CA ASP A 182 11.16 0.31 19.19
C ASP A 182 11.59 -1.16 19.17
N GLU A 183 11.08 -1.97 20.10
CA GLU A 183 11.39 -3.40 20.19
C GLU A 183 10.75 -4.21 19.05
N ALA A 184 9.53 -3.87 18.64
CA ALA A 184 8.87 -4.47 17.50
C ALA A 184 9.57 -4.09 16.18
N VAL A 185 9.89 -2.81 16.01
CA VAL A 185 10.55 -2.29 14.80
C VAL A 185 11.95 -2.87 14.62
N LYS A 186 12.70 -3.09 15.71
CA LYS A 186 14.03 -3.74 15.67
C LYS A 186 14.03 -5.16 15.10
N LYS A 187 12.88 -5.83 15.04
CA LYS A 187 12.75 -7.18 14.44
C LYS A 187 12.70 -7.14 12.91
N PHE A 188 12.46 -5.98 12.32
CA PHE A 188 12.38 -5.82 10.87
C PHE A 188 13.77 -5.67 10.25
N THR A 189 13.97 -6.32 9.11
CA THR A 189 15.17 -6.10 8.29
C THR A 189 15.09 -4.73 7.59
N MET A 190 16.20 -4.23 7.07
CA MET A 190 16.20 -2.96 6.33
C MET A 190 15.24 -3.00 5.12
N GLU A 191 15.14 -4.14 4.43
CA GLU A 191 14.20 -4.32 3.30
C GLU A 191 12.74 -4.24 3.76
N ASP A 192 12.46 -4.78 4.95
CA ASP A 192 11.14 -4.74 5.56
C ASP A 192 10.76 -3.30 5.93
N ILE A 193 11.71 -2.55 6.48
CA ILE A 193 11.52 -1.14 6.81
C ILE A 193 11.25 -0.31 5.55
N LEU A 194 12.02 -0.52 4.47
CA LEU A 194 11.77 0.19 3.21
C LEU A 194 10.41 -0.15 2.61
N SER A 195 10.02 -1.42 2.60
CA SER A 195 8.72 -1.84 2.08
C SER A 195 7.57 -1.28 2.94
N LEU A 196 7.75 -1.28 4.26
CA LEU A 196 6.82 -0.70 5.22
C LEU A 196 6.66 0.81 5.02
N GLN A 197 7.75 1.53 4.78
CA GLN A 197 7.72 2.97 4.44
C GLN A 197 6.89 3.23 3.19
N GLU A 198 6.98 2.37 2.17
CA GLU A 198 6.16 2.49 0.97
C GLU A 198 4.67 2.27 1.27
N ALA A 199 4.33 1.25 2.06
CA ALA A 199 2.94 1.02 2.47
C ALA A 199 2.35 2.18 3.29
N ILE A 200 3.11 2.71 4.25
CA ILE A 200 2.74 3.92 5.01
C ILE A 200 2.54 5.10 4.07
N ALA A 201 3.45 5.32 3.12
CA ALA A 201 3.35 6.43 2.17
C ALA A 201 2.08 6.31 1.30
N ARG A 202 1.71 5.10 0.85
CA ARG A 202 0.46 4.89 0.09
C ARG A 202 -0.79 5.20 0.93
N ASP A 203 -0.77 4.87 2.21
CA ASP A 203 -1.87 5.15 3.13
C ASP A 203 -2.00 6.66 3.42
N GLN A 204 -0.87 7.33 3.63
CA GLN A 204 -0.79 8.79 3.75
C GLN A 204 -1.26 9.51 2.48
N GLU A 205 -0.90 9.01 1.30
CA GLU A 205 -1.36 9.53 0.00
C GLU A 205 -2.88 9.44 -0.14
N ALA A 206 -3.47 8.29 0.24
CA ALA A 206 -4.92 8.10 0.22
C ALA A 206 -5.61 9.06 1.20
N THR A 207 -5.07 9.21 2.41
CA THR A 207 -5.60 10.16 3.41
C THR A 207 -5.50 11.60 2.92
N GLN A 208 -4.35 11.99 2.37
CA GLN A 208 -4.14 13.33 1.84
C GLN A 208 -5.06 13.62 0.64
N PHE A 209 -5.30 12.63 -0.21
CA PHE A 209 -6.24 12.75 -1.32
C PHE A 209 -7.65 13.06 -0.83
N VAL A 210 -8.13 12.31 0.17
CA VAL A 210 -9.45 12.55 0.79
C VAL A 210 -9.51 13.94 1.41
N LEU A 211 -8.49 14.36 2.17
CA LEU A 211 -8.41 15.69 2.79
C LEU A 211 -8.40 16.83 1.76
N ASN A 212 -7.74 16.63 0.62
CA ASN A 212 -7.75 17.64 -0.45
C ASN A 212 -9.13 17.71 -1.10
N TYR A 213 -9.75 16.56 -1.35
CA TYR A 213 -11.10 16.50 -1.91
C TYR A 213 -12.17 17.13 -1.00
N THR A 214 -12.09 16.90 0.32
CA THR A 214 -13.01 17.53 1.28
C THR A 214 -12.85 19.05 1.29
N LYS A 215 -11.61 19.55 1.33
CA LYS A 215 -11.30 20.98 1.24
C LYS A 215 -11.79 21.62 -0.05
N GLU A 216 -11.62 20.95 -1.19
CA GLU A 216 -12.14 21.42 -2.48
C GLU A 216 -13.66 21.53 -2.47
N LYS A 217 -14.36 20.54 -1.90
CA LYS A 217 -15.83 20.52 -1.82
C LYS A 217 -16.37 21.58 -0.87
N GLU A 218 -15.76 21.76 0.29
CA GLU A 218 -16.12 22.81 1.26
C GLU A 218 -15.81 24.20 0.73
N GLY A 219 -14.62 24.40 0.13
CA GLY A 219 -14.24 25.65 -0.53
C GLY A 219 -15.20 26.00 -1.67
N SER A 220 -15.56 25.03 -2.51
CA SER A 220 -16.54 25.22 -3.58
C SER A 220 -17.92 25.59 -3.04
N LYS A 221 -18.36 24.94 -1.95
CA LYS A 221 -19.62 25.28 -1.29
C LYS A 221 -19.60 26.70 -0.73
N ASN A 222 -18.49 27.13 -0.13
CA ASN A 222 -18.34 28.49 0.38
C ASN A 222 -18.34 29.53 -0.74
N VAL A 223 -17.70 29.25 -1.88
CA VAL A 223 -17.74 30.14 -3.06
C VAL A 223 -19.16 30.21 -3.64
N ILE A 224 -19.86 29.08 -3.79
CA ILE A 224 -21.25 29.06 -4.26
C ILE A 224 -22.17 29.79 -3.29
N ASN A 225 -21.98 29.63 -1.98
CA ASN A 225 -22.76 30.34 -0.97
C ASN A 225 -22.48 31.85 -1.01
N LYS A 226 -21.24 32.29 -1.22
CA LYS A 226 -20.92 33.71 -1.46
C LYS A 226 -21.56 34.21 -2.75
N ILE A 227 -21.52 33.47 -3.86
CA ILE A 227 -22.19 33.87 -5.10
C ILE A 227 -23.71 33.96 -4.92
N LYS A 228 -24.32 33.04 -4.15
CA LYS A 228 -25.77 33.04 -3.89
C LYS A 228 -26.22 34.13 -2.91
N ASN A 229 -25.38 34.46 -1.92
CA ASN A 229 -25.74 35.39 -0.85
C ASN A 229 -25.23 36.83 -1.11
N ASP A 230 -24.09 36.99 -1.77
CA ASP A 230 -23.44 38.28 -2.08
C ASP A 230 -23.55 38.64 -3.58
N GLY A 231 -24.19 37.81 -4.40
CA GLY A 231 -24.12 37.89 -5.87
C GLY A 231 -25.45 37.69 -6.61
N GLY A 232 -26.57 38.08 -6.01
CA GLY A 232 -27.63 38.68 -6.81
C GLY A 232 -27.11 40.03 -7.30
N ALA A 233 -26.55 40.07 -8.50
CA ALA A 233 -26.26 41.34 -9.15
C ALA A 233 -27.58 42.10 -9.30
N GLU A 234 -27.78 43.17 -8.54
CA GLU A 234 -28.68 44.25 -8.94
C GLU A 234 -28.14 44.80 -10.26
N ILE A 235 -28.79 44.43 -11.36
CA ILE A 235 -28.74 45.15 -12.64
C ILE A 235 -30.11 45.80 -12.80
#